data_AF-A0A2V2YP96-F1
#
_entry.id   AF-A0A2V2YP96-F1
#
_cell.length_a   1.000
_cell.length_b   1.000
_cell.length_c   1.000
_cell.angle_alpha   90.00
_cell.angle_beta   90.00
_cell.angle_gamma   90.00
#
_symmetry.space_group_name_H-M   'P 1'
#
loop_
_entity.id
_entity.type
_entity.pdbx_description
1 polymer ?
#
loop_
_entity_poly.entity_id
_entity_poly.type
_entity_poly.pdbx_seq_one_letter_code
_entity_poly.pdbx_strand_id
1 'polypeptide(L)'
;MSNQEARDLAADMAICEAATPGPWCIVGNSVATLKTDKDGWHDSIINPRTPFPSFEIMQFISMAREGWPYAIRLAQELQKENEQLERELQVYRDHERGLRGPWD
;
A
#
# COMPACT_ATOMS: atom_id res chain seq x y z
N MET A 1 -20.46 -6.79 13.33
CA MET A 1 -19.68 -6.26 12.19
C MET A 1 -18.23 -6.27 12.64
N SER A 2 -17.36 -6.93 11.87
CA SER A 2 -15.95 -7.16 12.23
C SER A 2 -15.26 -5.84 12.55
N ASN A 3 -14.66 -5.75 13.75
CA ASN A 3 -13.83 -4.65 14.19
C ASN A 3 -12.51 -4.68 13.39
N GLN A 4 -12.55 -4.22 12.14
CA GLN A 4 -11.36 -4.11 11.32
C GLN A 4 -10.64 -2.83 11.79
N GLU A 5 -9.68 -3.01 12.69
CA GLU A 5 -8.78 -1.92 13.08
C GLU A 5 -8.22 -1.29 11.80
N ALA A 6 -8.39 0.02 11.66
CA ALA A 6 -7.83 0.76 10.54
C ALA A 6 -6.32 0.51 10.50
N ARG A 7 -5.81 0.08 9.35
CA ARG A 7 -4.38 -0.17 9.16
C ARG A 7 -3.61 1.15 9.32
N ASP A 8 -2.51 1.12 10.05
CA ASP A 8 -1.57 2.24 10.10
C ASP A 8 -0.75 2.26 8.80
N LEU A 9 -1.21 3.07 7.85
CA LEU A 9 -0.58 3.20 6.54
C LEU A 9 0.84 3.78 6.61
N ALA A 10 1.16 4.57 7.64
CA ALA A 10 2.49 5.12 7.81
C ALA A 10 3.47 4.03 8.27
N ALA A 11 3.06 3.19 9.23
CA ALA A 11 3.84 2.02 9.63
C ALA A 11 4.00 1.02 8.47
N ASP A 12 2.93 0.77 7.70
CA ASP A 12 2.96 -0.11 6.53
C ASP A 12 3.90 0.42 5.43
N MET A 13 3.91 1.74 5.19
CA MET A 13 4.84 2.37 4.26
C MET A 13 6.30 2.24 4.72
N ALA A 14 6.57 2.47 6.01
CA ALA A 14 7.93 2.36 6.55
C ALA A 14 8.50 0.94 6.36
N ILE A 15 7.67 -0.10 6.49
CA ILE A 15 8.05 -1.48 6.18
C ILE A 15 8.37 -1.64 4.68
N CYS A 16 7.55 -1.06 3.81
CA CYS A 16 7.78 -1.10 2.36
C CYS A 16 9.10 -0.45 1.95
N GLU A 17 9.40 0.72 2.51
CA GLU A 17 10.62 1.50 2.24
C GLU A 17 11.88 0.83 2.80
N ALA A 18 11.78 0.15 3.95
CA ALA A 18 12.89 -0.58 4.53
C ALA A 18 13.24 -1.88 3.80
N ALA A 19 12.31 -2.41 3.00
CA ALA A 19 12.50 -3.67 2.28
C ALA A 19 13.31 -3.47 0.98
N THR A 20 13.97 -4.53 0.49
CA THR A 20 14.81 -4.46 -0.72
C THR A 20 14.02 -3.94 -1.94
N PRO A 21 14.48 -2.86 -2.59
CA PRO A 21 13.84 -2.31 -3.78
C PRO A 21 13.78 -3.32 -4.93
N GLY A 22 12.73 -3.20 -5.75
CA GLY A 22 12.57 -3.97 -6.98
C GLY A 22 13.56 -3.57 -8.09
N PRO A 23 13.45 -4.20 -9.28
CA PRO A 23 12.30 -4.99 -9.71
C PRO A 23 12.33 -6.44 -9.18
N TRP A 24 11.20 -6.90 -8.66
CA TRP A 24 10.95 -8.28 -8.25
C TRP A 24 10.34 -9.08 -9.38
N CYS A 25 10.89 -10.27 -9.68
CA CYS A 25 10.37 -11.16 -10.69
C CYS A 25 10.44 -12.63 -10.26
N ILE A 26 9.80 -13.50 -11.05
CA ILE A 26 9.89 -14.94 -10.86
C ILE A 26 11.17 -15.45 -11.55
N VAL A 27 12.03 -16.16 -10.80
CA VAL A 27 13.27 -16.77 -11.30
C VAL A 27 13.29 -18.24 -10.86
N GLY A 28 13.13 -19.16 -11.81
CA GLY A 28 12.97 -20.57 -11.50
C GLY A 28 11.77 -20.78 -10.56
N ASN A 29 12.03 -21.25 -9.35
CA ASN A 29 11.01 -21.49 -8.33
C ASN A 29 10.97 -20.40 -7.24
N SER A 30 11.64 -19.26 -7.48
CA SER A 30 11.78 -18.13 -6.54
C SER A 30 11.07 -16.88 -7.02
N VAL A 31 10.72 -16.00 -6.08
CA VAL A 31 10.56 -14.57 -6.36
C VAL A 31 11.82 -13.85 -5.91
N ALA A 32 12.51 -13.17 -6.81
CA ALA A 32 13.80 -12.57 -6.53
C ALA A 32 13.95 -11.18 -7.17
N THR A 33 14.86 -10.37 -6.63
CA THR A 33 15.24 -9.08 -7.24
C THR A 33 16.11 -9.31 -8.46
N LEU A 34 15.81 -8.67 -9.60
CA LEU A 34 16.74 -8.62 -10.72
C LEU A 34 17.84 -7.60 -10.40
N LYS A 35 19.07 -8.06 -10.22
CA LYS A 35 20.23 -7.18 -10.13
C LYS A 35 21.26 -7.51 -11.21
N THR A 36 21.85 -6.44 -11.73
CA THR A 36 22.74 -6.35 -12.89
C THR A 36 24.20 -6.12 -12.50
N ASP A 37 24.52 -6.11 -11.21
CA ASP A 37 25.86 -5.98 -10.66
C ASP A 37 26.52 -7.34 -10.39
N LYS A 38 27.85 -7.35 -10.50
CA LYS A 38 28.68 -8.52 -10.83
C LYS A 38 28.90 -9.49 -9.66
N ASP A 39 28.35 -9.18 -8.49
CA ASP A 39 28.69 -9.84 -7.21
C ASP A 39 27.63 -10.87 -6.75
N GLY A 40 26.61 -11.14 -7.56
CA GLY A 40 25.93 -12.45 -7.62
C GLY A 40 24.91 -12.81 -6.53
N TRP A 41 24.59 -11.91 -5.60
CA TRP A 41 23.56 -12.19 -4.58
C TRP A 41 22.22 -11.56 -4.97
N HIS A 42 21.20 -12.40 -5.17
CA HIS A 42 19.80 -11.99 -5.31
C HIS A 42 19.09 -12.21 -3.98
N ASP A 43 18.37 -11.20 -3.48
CA ASP A 43 17.39 -11.45 -2.43
C ASP A 43 16.28 -12.31 -3.02
N SER A 44 16.05 -13.46 -2.41
CA SER A 44 15.08 -14.45 -2.87
C SER A 44 14.09 -14.78 -1.77
N ILE A 45 12.81 -14.69 -2.13
CA ILE A 45 11.69 -15.11 -1.30
C ILE A 45 11.42 -16.58 -1.66
N ILE A 46 12.18 -17.49 -1.05
CA ILE A 46 11.82 -18.90 -0.89
C ILE A 46 12.19 -19.33 0.52
N ASN A 47 11.24 -19.93 1.24
CA ASN A 47 11.57 -20.75 2.39
C ASN A 47 12.04 -22.14 1.89
N PRO A 48 13.30 -22.54 2.12
CA PRO A 48 13.85 -23.81 1.63
C PRO A 48 13.16 -25.06 2.22
N ARG A 49 12.24 -24.87 3.17
CA ARG A 49 11.46 -25.95 3.82
C ARG A 49 10.01 -26.04 3.33
N THR A 50 9.54 -25.10 2.51
CA THR A 50 8.19 -25.18 1.93
C THR A 50 8.19 -25.94 0.61
N PRO A 51 7.16 -26.76 0.34
CA PRO A 51 6.91 -27.27 -1.00
C PRO A 51 6.92 -26.12 -2.00
N PHE A 52 7.47 -26.35 -3.20
CA PHE A 52 7.58 -25.33 -4.22
C PHE A 52 6.26 -24.54 -4.37
N PRO A 53 6.27 -23.21 -4.14
CA PRO A 53 5.05 -22.43 -4.28
C PRO A 53 4.54 -22.55 -5.71
N SER A 54 3.21 -22.58 -5.88
CA SER A 54 2.64 -22.57 -7.22
C SER A 54 3.03 -21.29 -7.95
N PHE A 55 2.98 -21.32 -9.28
CA PHE A 55 3.28 -20.15 -10.09
C PHE A 55 2.40 -18.95 -9.72
N GLU A 56 1.13 -19.19 -9.40
CA GLU A 56 0.16 -18.18 -8.98
C GLU A 56 0.57 -17.50 -7.68
N ILE A 57 1.11 -18.24 -6.70
CA ILE A 57 1.62 -17.66 -5.45
C ILE A 57 2.84 -16.78 -5.73
N MET A 58 3.78 -17.27 -6.54
CA MET A 58 4.96 -16.49 -6.89
C MET A 58 4.61 -15.20 -7.64
N GLN A 59 3.66 -15.31 -8.58
CA GLN A 59 3.14 -14.16 -9.32
C GLN A 59 2.44 -13.16 -8.39
N PHE A 60 1.63 -13.64 -7.45
CA PHE A 60 1.01 -12.78 -6.45
C PHE A 60 2.05 -12.03 -5.62
N ILE A 61 3.06 -12.73 -5.09
CA ILE A 61 4.09 -12.11 -4.25
C ILE A 61 4.90 -11.08 -5.03
N SER A 62 5.34 -11.40 -6.26
CA SER A 62 6.12 -10.45 -7.06
C SER A 62 5.31 -9.18 -7.38
N MET A 63 4.05 -9.33 -7.80
CA MET A 63 3.16 -8.20 -8.06
C MET A 63 2.84 -7.40 -6.79
N ALA A 64 2.65 -8.07 -5.66
CA ALA A 64 2.39 -7.42 -4.38
C ALA A 64 3.58 -6.57 -3.91
N ARG A 65 4.82 -7.08 -4.06
CA ARG A 65 6.04 -6.33 -3.71
C ARG A 65 6.17 -5.02 -4.47
N GLU A 66 5.80 -5.01 -5.75
CA GLU A 66 5.81 -3.82 -6.59
C GLU A 66 4.59 -2.91 -6.35
N GLY A 67 3.41 -3.51 -6.16
CA GLY A 67 2.14 -2.78 -6.10
C GLY A 67 1.81 -2.19 -4.74
N TRP A 68 2.21 -2.82 -3.64
CA TRP A 68 1.83 -2.37 -2.29
C TRP A 68 2.33 -0.97 -1.93
N PRO A 69 3.60 -0.59 -2.18
CA PRO A 69 4.06 0.77 -1.90
C PRO A 69 3.24 1.82 -2.65
N TYR A 70 2.84 1.52 -3.90
CA TYR A 70 1.97 2.41 -4.67
C TYR A 70 0.56 2.49 -4.06
N ALA A 71 -0.05 1.35 -3.77
CA ALA A 71 -1.40 1.30 -3.20
C ALA A 71 -1.51 2.01 -1.84
N ILE A 72 -0.49 1.88 -0.99
CA ILE A 72 -0.46 2.56 0.31
C ILE A 72 -0.31 4.09 0.13
N ARG A 73 0.58 4.55 -0.76
CA ARG A 73 0.69 6.00 -1.06
C ARG A 73 -0.64 6.57 -1.56
N LEU A 74 -1.28 5.88 -2.50
CA LEU A 74 -2.58 6.29 -3.01
C LEU A 74 -3.63 6.36 -1.90
N ALA A 75 -3.66 5.38 -1.00
CA ALA A 75 -4.59 5.39 0.13
C ALA A 75 -4.33 6.57 1.08
N GLN A 76 -3.07 6.91 1.37
CA GLN A 76 -2.70 8.08 2.17
C GLN A 76 -3.12 9.40 1.50
N GLU A 77 -2.91 9.53 0.19
CA GLU A 77 -3.33 10.70 -0.60
C GLU A 77 -4.84 10.88 -0.56
N LEU A 78 -5.60 9.81 -0.78
CA LEU A 78 -7.06 9.83 -0.72
C LEU A 78 -7.59 10.13 0.68
N GLN A 79 -6.94 9.66 1.73
CA GLN A 79 -7.29 10.03 3.11
C GLN A 79 -7.13 11.53 3.34
N LYS A 80 -6.01 12.11 2.89
CA LYS A 80 -5.76 13.55 3.00
C LYS A 80 -6.77 14.37 2.19
N GLU A 81 -7.10 13.92 0.98
CA GLU A 81 -8.11 14.58 0.14
C GLU A 81 -9.51 14.51 0.78
N ASN A 82 -9.89 13.35 1.31
CA ASN A 82 -11.19 13.19 1.98
C ASN A 82 -11.30 14.08 3.23
N GLU A 83 -10.25 14.15 4.05
CA GLU A 83 -10.22 15.09 5.19
C GLU A 83 -10.34 16.55 4.76
N GLN A 84 -9.76 16.92 3.62
CA GLN A 84 -9.90 18.28 3.08
C GLN A 84 -11.34 18.55 2.64
N LEU A 85 -11.93 17.64 1.88
CA LEU A 85 -13.32 17.75 1.42
C LEU A 85 -14.30 17.81 2.60
N GLU A 86 -14.08 17.01 3.64
CA GLU A 86 -14.89 17.05 4.87
C GLU A 86 -14.79 18.40 5.57
N ARG A 87 -13.59 19.00 5.66
CA ARG A 87 -13.42 20.36 6.19
C ARG A 87 -14.16 21.40 5.35
N GLU A 88 -14.03 21.36 4.03
CA GLU A 88 -14.73 22.28 3.13
C GLU A 88 -16.25 22.16 3.25
N LEU A 89 -16.78 20.92 3.23
CA LEU A 89 -18.20 20.65 3.44
C LEU A 89 -18.71 21.19 4.78
N GLN A 90 -17.90 21.07 5.84
CA GLN A 90 -18.26 21.61 7.15
C GLN A 90 -18.39 23.13 7.13
N VAL A 91 -17.46 23.84 6.47
CA VAL A 91 -17.54 25.30 6.30
C VAL A 91 -18.82 25.70 5.56
N TYR A 92 -19.16 25.00 4.47
CA TYR A 92 -20.39 25.28 3.73
C TYR A 92 -21.65 25.03 4.56
N ARG A 93 -21.71 23.92 5.30
CA ARG A 93 -22.84 23.60 6.18
C ARG A 93 -23.04 24.65 7.26
N ASP A 94 -21.95 25.15 7.84
CA ASP A 94 -22.01 26.18 8.87
C ASP A 94 -22.44 27.53 8.28
N HIS A 95 -22.01 27.84 7.05
CA HIS A 95 -22.49 29.01 6.32
C HIS A 95 -24.00 28.94 6.01
N GLU A 96 -24.49 27.81 5.49
CA GLU A 96 -25.92 27.62 5.22
C GLU A 96 -26.78 27.71 6.48
N ARG A 97 -26.31 27.13 7.60
CA ARG A 97 -26.99 27.25 8.89
C ARG A 97 -27.03 28.69 9.40
N GLY A 98 -26.00 29.48 9.13
CA GLY A 98 -25.96 30.91 9.46
C GLY A 98 -26.88 31.77 8.58
N LEU A 99 -27.08 31.38 7.31
CA LEU A 99 -28.00 32.04 6.38
C LEU A 99 -29.47 31.72 6.67
N ARG A 100 -29.78 30.49 7.09
CA ARG A 100 -31.09 30.11 7.64
C ARG A 100 -31.26 30.65 9.06
N GLY A 101 -31.41 31.97 9.17
CA GLY A 101 -31.72 32.64 10.43
C GLY A 101 -33.07 32.19 11.02
N PRO A 102 -33.40 32.58 12.26
CA PRO A 102 -34.57 32.09 13.01
C PRO A 102 -35.95 32.50 12.44
N TRP A 103 -35.97 33.10 11.25
CA TRP A 103 -37.18 33.60 10.59
C TRP A 103 -37.50 32.88 9.26
N ASP A 104 -36.75 31.82 8.92
CA ASP A 104 -37.14 30.82 7.90
C ASP A 104 -38.01 29.70 8.48
#